data_AF-A0A7Y5L7X4-F1
#
_entry.id   AF-A0A7Y5L7X4-F1
#
_cell.length_a   1.000
_cell.length_b   1.000
_cell.length_c   1.000
_cell.angle_alpha   90.00
_cell.angle_beta   90.00
_cell.angle_gamma   90.00
#
_symmetry.space_group_name_H-M   'P 1'
#
loop_
_entity.id
_entity.type
_entity.pdbx_description
1 polymer ?
#
loop_
_entity_poly.entity_id
_entity_poly.type
_entity_poly.pdbx_seq_one_letter_code
_entity_poly.pdbx_strand_id
1 'polypeptide(L)'
;MNIVFIETFYGGSHQAFLDGLMKYSRHHIMPVTFPARFWKWRMRTSATYIAETCGEALRNCDLIVATDYINLAELKALTRYTCPAILFLHENQLSYPTPEGEKPAVEFGLVNFVSALTADLCLFNSHYHFREFEAALRQLINSIPEFVPEHARAQILSKSQVVYMGLNISAFPHTNIPMNPVPIILWNHRWEFDKQPAVFFEALYRLAQAGHDFRVIILGENFQVHPQEFILARERLGERILRFGFVESLEDYVHFLSRSDIVVSTAIQENFGFSVTEAMYCHVLPLLPNRLSYPEILPKKFHRQFLYESTAEMDAKLRYLLQEYRNLDHVRRELAEAMNQFTWKNRIDEFDHIFEQLVARQRSH
;
A
#
# COMPACT_ATOMS: atom_id res chain seq x y z
N MET A 1 2.75 -7.63 -25.85
CA MET A 1 1.40 -8.11 -25.53
C MET A 1 0.50 -6.91 -25.35
N ASN A 2 -0.78 -7.05 -25.67
CA ASN A 2 -1.83 -6.10 -25.35
C ASN A 2 -2.48 -6.51 -24.03
N ILE A 3 -2.31 -5.71 -22.99
CA ILE A 3 -2.79 -5.99 -21.63
C ILE A 3 -3.91 -5.00 -21.31
N VAL A 4 -5.04 -5.48 -20.82
CA VAL A 4 -6.06 -4.61 -20.23
C VAL A 4 -5.86 -4.60 -18.72
N PHE A 5 -5.55 -3.43 -18.17
CA PHE A 5 -5.37 -3.24 -16.73
C PHE A 5 -6.60 -2.54 -16.14
N ILE A 6 -7.32 -3.21 -15.26
CA ILE A 6 -8.56 -2.74 -14.64
C ILE A 6 -8.25 -2.27 -13.22
N GLU A 7 -8.34 -0.97 -12.99
CA GLU A 7 -8.16 -0.32 -11.69
C GLU A 7 -9.39 0.54 -11.36
N THR A 8 -10.35 -0.04 -10.64
CA THR A 8 -11.63 0.61 -10.33
C THR A 8 -11.55 1.56 -9.13
N PHE A 9 -10.35 1.76 -8.58
CA PHE A 9 -10.01 2.67 -7.50
C PHE A 9 -8.70 3.42 -7.80
N TYR A 10 -8.68 4.15 -8.92
CA TYR A 10 -7.52 4.88 -9.41
C TYR A 10 -7.24 6.15 -8.60
N GLY A 11 -6.38 6.02 -7.58
CA GLY A 11 -5.89 7.11 -6.75
C GLY A 11 -4.79 6.63 -5.80
N GLY A 12 -4.06 7.57 -5.19
CA GLY A 12 -2.99 7.27 -4.23
C GLY A 12 -1.97 6.24 -4.78
N SER A 13 -1.69 5.20 -4.00
CA SER A 13 -0.75 4.13 -4.36
C SER A 13 -1.21 3.27 -5.55
N HIS A 14 -2.51 3.11 -5.77
CA HIS A 14 -3.05 2.36 -6.92
C HIS A 14 -2.73 3.08 -8.23
N GLN A 15 -2.97 4.40 -8.26
CA GLN A 15 -2.59 5.24 -9.39
C GLN A 15 -1.07 5.23 -9.60
N ALA A 16 -0.28 5.49 -8.55
CA ALA A 16 1.17 5.52 -8.65
C ALA A 16 1.76 4.19 -9.17
N PHE A 17 1.14 3.06 -8.76
CA PHE A 17 1.50 1.75 -9.27
C PHE A 17 1.18 1.59 -10.76
N LEU A 18 -0.06 1.86 -11.19
CA LEU A 18 -0.45 1.67 -12.59
C LEU A 18 0.30 2.62 -13.52
N ASP A 19 0.44 3.91 -13.16
CA ASP A 19 1.21 4.89 -13.92
C ASP A 19 2.65 4.43 -14.12
N GLY A 20 3.26 3.88 -13.07
CA GLY A 20 4.59 3.31 -13.13
C GLY A 20 4.67 2.06 -14.00
N LEU A 21 3.76 1.10 -13.81
CA LEU A 21 3.72 -0.12 -14.62
C LEU A 21 3.61 0.22 -16.13
N MET A 22 2.71 1.14 -16.49
CA MET A 22 2.55 1.63 -17.86
C MET A 22 3.79 2.31 -18.42
N LYS A 23 4.49 3.09 -17.58
CA LYS A 23 5.69 3.84 -17.99
C LYS A 23 6.89 2.92 -18.25
N TYR A 24 7.07 1.88 -17.45
CA TYR A 24 8.27 1.06 -17.48
C TYR A 24 8.10 -0.25 -18.26
N SER A 25 6.89 -0.80 -18.35
CA SER A 25 6.64 -2.07 -19.03
C SER A 25 6.99 -1.99 -20.52
N ARG A 26 7.50 -3.09 -21.07
CA ARG A 26 7.67 -3.24 -22.53
C ARG A 26 6.38 -3.62 -23.25
N HIS A 27 5.28 -3.82 -22.52
CA HIS A 27 4.00 -4.21 -23.07
C HIS A 27 3.08 -3.02 -23.26
N HIS A 28 2.11 -3.18 -24.16
CA HIS A 28 1.09 -2.18 -24.35
C HIS A 28 -0.01 -2.41 -23.30
N ILE A 29 -0.10 -1.50 -22.33
CA ILE A 29 -1.09 -1.55 -21.25
C ILE A 29 -2.18 -0.52 -21.54
N MET A 30 -3.40 -1.01 -21.71
CA MET A 30 -4.62 -0.21 -21.84
C MET A 30 -5.30 -0.11 -20.46
N PRO A 31 -5.28 1.06 -19.80
CA PRO A 31 -5.90 1.24 -18.49
C PRO A 31 -7.43 1.41 -18.61
N VAL A 32 -8.16 0.72 -17.75
CA VAL A 32 -9.59 0.93 -17.48
C VAL A 32 -9.71 1.39 -16.04
N THR A 33 -9.84 2.71 -15.85
CA THR A 33 -9.67 3.35 -14.53
C THR A 33 -10.92 4.08 -14.07
N PHE A 34 -11.30 3.88 -12.81
CA PHE A 34 -12.39 4.65 -12.18
C PHE A 34 -11.83 5.51 -11.03
N PRO A 35 -12.43 6.68 -10.73
CA PRO A 35 -11.98 7.50 -9.62
C PRO A 35 -12.04 6.75 -8.27
N ALA A 36 -11.00 6.94 -7.45
CA ALA A 36 -10.81 6.39 -6.10
C ALA A 36 -11.84 6.88 -5.05
N ARG A 37 -13.10 6.52 -5.27
CA ARG A 37 -14.23 6.81 -4.39
C ARG A 37 -15.29 5.73 -4.54
N PHE A 38 -16.15 5.62 -3.54
CA PHE A 38 -17.26 4.67 -3.54
C PHE A 38 -16.82 3.21 -3.74
N TRP A 39 -15.72 2.78 -3.12
CA TRP A 39 -15.12 1.45 -3.30
C TRP A 39 -16.13 0.30 -3.11
N LYS A 40 -17.07 0.44 -2.16
CA LYS A 40 -18.17 -0.51 -1.94
C LYS A 40 -19.03 -0.72 -3.20
N TRP A 41 -19.30 0.34 -3.94
CA TRP A 41 -19.99 0.27 -5.24
C TRP A 41 -19.06 -0.28 -6.32
N ARG A 42 -17.76 0.06 -6.29
CA ARG A 42 -16.77 -0.47 -7.25
C ARG A 42 -16.74 -1.98 -7.26
N MET A 43 -16.78 -2.62 -6.09
CA MET A 43 -16.79 -4.08 -5.97
C MET A 43 -18.07 -4.75 -6.48
N ARG A 44 -19.18 -4.00 -6.59
CA ARG A 44 -20.52 -4.55 -6.88
C ARG A 44 -21.03 -4.26 -8.29
N THR A 45 -20.58 -3.16 -8.92
CA THR A 45 -21.17 -2.71 -10.19
C THR A 45 -20.15 -2.42 -11.29
N SER A 46 -18.85 -2.36 -10.97
CA SER A 46 -17.83 -2.07 -11.99
C SER A 46 -17.78 -3.13 -13.07
N ALA A 47 -17.95 -4.41 -12.72
CA ALA A 47 -17.93 -5.51 -13.68
C ALA A 47 -19.01 -5.33 -14.77
N THR A 48 -20.23 -4.97 -14.39
CA THR A 48 -21.33 -4.67 -15.32
C THR A 48 -20.97 -3.54 -16.28
N TYR A 49 -20.54 -2.40 -15.75
CA TYR A 49 -20.22 -1.23 -16.56
C TYR A 49 -19.05 -1.49 -17.52
N ILE A 50 -18.00 -2.16 -17.04
CA ILE A 50 -16.83 -2.52 -17.87
C ILE A 50 -17.23 -3.53 -18.95
N ALA A 51 -18.15 -4.46 -18.67
CA ALA A 51 -18.62 -5.40 -19.67
C ALA A 51 -19.34 -4.69 -20.84
N GLU A 52 -20.13 -3.66 -20.54
CA GLU A 52 -20.82 -2.84 -21.54
C GLU A 52 -19.86 -1.95 -22.34
N THR A 53 -18.89 -1.33 -21.67
CA THR A 53 -18.05 -0.28 -22.27
C THR A 53 -16.72 -0.77 -22.84
N CYS A 54 -16.19 -1.88 -22.31
CA CYS A 54 -14.86 -2.41 -22.66
C CYS A 54 -14.88 -3.90 -23.04
N GLY A 55 -16.05 -4.53 -23.14
CA GLY A 55 -16.16 -5.98 -23.38
C GLY A 55 -15.45 -6.47 -24.64
N GLU A 56 -15.44 -5.68 -25.72
CA GLU A 56 -14.70 -6.02 -26.94
C GLU A 56 -13.18 -6.02 -26.72
N ALA A 57 -12.66 -4.99 -26.05
CA ALA A 57 -11.24 -4.91 -25.74
C ALA A 57 -10.79 -6.07 -24.84
N LEU A 58 -11.61 -6.46 -23.86
CA LEU A 58 -11.34 -7.61 -22.99
C LEU A 58 -11.29 -8.92 -23.77
N ARG A 59 -12.14 -9.11 -24.80
CA ARG A 59 -12.12 -10.32 -25.64
C ARG A 59 -10.94 -10.39 -26.61
N ASN A 60 -10.34 -9.24 -26.95
CA ASN A 60 -9.29 -9.14 -27.96
C ASN A 60 -7.87 -8.95 -27.38
N CYS A 61 -7.74 -8.85 -26.06
CA CYS A 61 -6.45 -8.67 -25.39
C CYS A 61 -5.72 -10.00 -25.13
N ASP A 62 -4.41 -9.93 -24.91
CA ASP A 62 -3.59 -11.09 -24.57
C ASP A 62 -3.70 -11.47 -23.08
N LEU A 63 -4.00 -10.49 -22.21
CA LEU A 63 -3.99 -10.63 -20.75
C LEU A 63 -4.89 -9.58 -20.11
N ILE A 64 -5.64 -9.98 -19.09
CA ILE A 64 -6.33 -9.07 -18.18
C ILE A 64 -5.56 -9.02 -16.85
N VAL A 65 -5.34 -7.82 -16.32
CA VAL A 65 -4.90 -7.62 -14.94
C VAL A 65 -5.97 -6.78 -14.25
N ALA A 66 -6.50 -7.25 -13.14
CA ALA A 66 -7.51 -6.55 -12.36
C ALA A 66 -7.05 -6.40 -10.91
N THR A 67 -7.40 -5.29 -10.28
CA THR A 67 -7.11 -5.06 -8.85
C THR A 67 -8.29 -5.42 -7.94
N ASP A 68 -8.06 -5.41 -6.63
CA ASP A 68 -8.95 -5.94 -5.60
C ASP A 68 -10.37 -5.35 -5.51
N TYR A 69 -10.64 -4.21 -6.14
CA TYR A 69 -11.96 -3.55 -6.13
C TYR A 69 -12.90 -3.95 -7.28
N ILE A 70 -12.85 -5.20 -7.73
CA ILE A 70 -13.78 -5.74 -8.73
C ILE A 70 -14.14 -7.21 -8.48
N ASN A 71 -15.35 -7.60 -8.90
CA ASN A 71 -15.77 -8.99 -9.02
C ASN A 71 -15.34 -9.57 -10.38
N LEU A 72 -14.24 -10.32 -10.38
CA LEU A 72 -13.68 -10.90 -11.60
C LEU A 72 -14.54 -12.04 -12.16
N ALA A 73 -15.27 -12.77 -11.31
CA ALA A 73 -16.21 -13.82 -11.74
C ALA A 73 -17.37 -13.22 -12.55
N GLU A 74 -17.95 -12.14 -12.04
CA GLU A 74 -19.01 -11.41 -12.74
C GLU A 74 -18.52 -10.84 -14.06
N LEU A 75 -17.33 -10.22 -14.07
CA LEU A 75 -16.74 -9.70 -15.30
C LEU A 75 -16.54 -10.81 -16.34
N LYS A 76 -16.03 -11.98 -15.93
CA LYS A 76 -15.85 -13.13 -16.81
C LYS A 76 -17.18 -13.65 -17.36
N ALA A 77 -18.20 -13.77 -16.52
CA ALA A 77 -19.52 -14.23 -16.93
C ALA A 77 -20.19 -13.30 -17.95
N LEU A 78 -20.07 -11.99 -17.77
CA LEU A 78 -20.70 -10.98 -18.63
C LEU A 78 -19.97 -10.78 -19.96
N THR A 79 -18.63 -10.83 -19.96
CA THR A 79 -17.83 -10.51 -21.15
C THR A 79 -17.42 -11.73 -21.96
N ARG A 80 -17.34 -12.90 -21.30
CA ARG A 80 -16.85 -14.17 -21.85
C ARG A 80 -15.43 -14.04 -22.45
N TYR A 81 -14.57 -13.20 -21.86
CA TYR A 81 -13.16 -13.19 -22.23
C TYR A 81 -12.54 -14.57 -22.04
N THR A 82 -11.58 -14.92 -22.90
CA THR A 82 -10.91 -16.22 -22.89
C THR A 82 -9.43 -16.14 -22.56
N CYS A 83 -8.82 -14.95 -22.61
CA CYS A 83 -7.45 -14.71 -22.21
C CYS A 83 -7.25 -14.98 -20.70
N PRO A 84 -6.01 -15.13 -20.21
CA PRO A 84 -5.76 -15.34 -18.81
C PRO A 84 -6.03 -14.05 -18.03
N ALA A 85 -6.39 -14.18 -16.77
CA ALA A 85 -6.65 -13.06 -15.88
C ALA A 85 -5.79 -13.13 -14.61
N ILE A 86 -5.15 -12.01 -14.28
CA ILE A 86 -4.44 -11.80 -13.02
C ILE A 86 -5.34 -10.99 -12.08
N LEU A 87 -5.44 -11.41 -10.82
CA LEU A 87 -5.93 -10.57 -9.73
C LEU A 87 -4.73 -10.06 -8.92
N PHE A 88 -4.45 -8.76 -8.97
CA PHE A 88 -3.42 -8.13 -8.15
C PHE A 88 -4.04 -7.47 -6.91
N LEU A 89 -3.73 -8.00 -5.74
CA LEU A 89 -4.28 -7.51 -4.47
C LEU A 89 -3.30 -6.49 -3.85
N HIS A 90 -3.62 -5.20 -3.95
CA HIS A 90 -3.04 -4.15 -3.12
C HIS A 90 -3.51 -4.31 -1.67
N GLU A 91 -4.77 -4.71 -1.52
CA GLU A 91 -5.42 -5.02 -0.26
C GLU A 91 -6.52 -6.06 -0.43
N ASN A 92 -7.12 -6.48 0.67
CA ASN A 92 -8.23 -7.42 0.66
C ASN A 92 -9.23 -7.10 1.78
N GLN A 93 -10.50 -7.38 1.53
CA GLN A 93 -11.61 -7.11 2.43
C GLN A 93 -11.97 -8.31 3.32
N LEU A 94 -11.20 -9.42 3.27
CA LEU A 94 -11.40 -10.56 4.17
C LEU A 94 -10.91 -10.23 5.58
N SER A 95 -9.86 -9.42 5.69
CA SER A 95 -9.18 -9.12 6.95
C SER A 95 -8.87 -7.63 7.14
N TYR A 96 -9.39 -6.78 6.26
CA TYR A 96 -9.35 -5.33 6.47
C TYR A 96 -9.99 -4.98 7.83
N PRO A 97 -9.35 -4.12 8.65
CA PRO A 97 -9.90 -3.77 9.96
C PRO A 97 -11.30 -3.16 9.86
N THR A 98 -12.19 -3.59 10.75
CA THR A 98 -13.52 -2.97 10.88
C THR A 98 -13.42 -1.78 11.84
N PRO A 99 -13.91 -0.58 11.46
CA PRO A 99 -13.98 0.55 12.38
C PRO A 99 -14.77 0.20 13.65
N GLU A 100 -14.44 0.87 14.76
CA GLU A 100 -15.15 0.67 16.03
C GLU A 100 -16.65 0.98 15.87
N GLY A 101 -17.51 0.05 16.31
CA GLY A 101 -18.96 0.17 16.20
C GLY A 101 -19.55 -0.27 14.85
N GLU A 102 -18.72 -0.62 13.86
CA GLU A 102 -19.20 -1.20 12.59
C GLU A 102 -19.22 -2.73 12.61
N LYS A 103 -20.03 -3.32 11.72
CA LYS A 103 -20.05 -4.77 11.49
C LYS A 103 -19.06 -5.15 10.38
N PRO A 104 -18.35 -6.29 10.49
CA PRO A 104 -17.53 -6.79 9.40
C PRO A 104 -18.35 -6.96 8.12
N ALA A 105 -17.88 -6.38 7.03
CA ALA A 105 -18.57 -6.40 5.75
C ALA A 105 -18.16 -7.63 4.92
N VAL A 106 -18.57 -8.81 5.41
CA VAL A 106 -18.21 -10.14 4.88
C VAL A 106 -18.49 -10.26 3.38
N GLU A 107 -19.50 -9.57 2.87
CA GLU A 107 -19.86 -9.61 1.45
C GLU A 107 -18.76 -9.07 0.51
N PHE A 108 -17.94 -8.13 0.97
CA PHE A 108 -16.80 -7.65 0.17
C PHE A 108 -15.63 -8.64 0.22
N GLY A 109 -15.42 -9.29 1.36
CA GLY A 109 -14.50 -10.43 1.47
C GLY A 109 -14.89 -11.57 0.52
N LEU A 110 -16.18 -11.87 0.38
CA LEU A 110 -16.68 -12.85 -0.59
C LEU A 110 -16.36 -12.46 -2.04
N VAL A 111 -16.42 -11.17 -2.40
CA VAL A 111 -16.00 -10.71 -3.71
C VAL A 111 -14.52 -10.99 -3.94
N ASN A 112 -13.63 -10.68 -2.99
CA ASN A 112 -12.21 -11.00 -3.14
C ASN A 112 -11.96 -12.51 -3.22
N PHE A 113 -12.65 -13.32 -2.40
CA PHE A 113 -12.57 -14.77 -2.45
C PHE A 113 -12.94 -15.33 -3.84
N VAL A 114 -14.10 -14.94 -4.37
CA VAL A 114 -14.60 -15.42 -5.67
C VAL A 114 -13.75 -14.88 -6.83
N SER A 115 -13.27 -13.64 -6.74
CA SER A 115 -12.31 -13.08 -7.71
C SER A 115 -11.00 -13.87 -7.72
N ALA A 116 -10.43 -14.17 -6.55
CA ALA A 116 -9.19 -14.95 -6.44
C ALA A 116 -9.38 -16.39 -6.96
N LEU A 117 -10.55 -16.98 -6.70
CA LEU A 117 -10.89 -18.29 -7.27
C LEU A 117 -11.00 -18.25 -8.79
N THR A 118 -11.45 -17.14 -9.38
CA THR A 118 -11.64 -16.98 -10.83
C THR A 118 -10.34 -16.70 -11.59
N ALA A 119 -9.42 -15.95 -10.98
CA ALA A 119 -8.16 -15.55 -11.61
C ALA A 119 -7.29 -16.76 -11.97
N ASP A 120 -6.49 -16.67 -13.03
CA ASP A 120 -5.48 -17.68 -13.38
C ASP A 120 -4.21 -17.52 -12.53
N LEU A 121 -3.98 -16.32 -11.98
CA LEU A 121 -2.89 -16.01 -11.07
C LEU A 121 -3.31 -14.90 -10.09
N CYS A 122 -3.00 -15.07 -8.81
CA CYS A 122 -3.15 -14.04 -7.78
C CYS A 122 -1.78 -13.47 -7.41
N LEU A 123 -1.66 -12.15 -7.45
CA LEU A 123 -0.44 -11.43 -7.08
C LEU A 123 -0.69 -10.67 -5.77
N PHE A 124 0.27 -10.73 -4.86
CA PHE A 124 0.25 -10.01 -3.59
C PHE A 124 1.46 -9.09 -3.47
N ASN A 125 1.26 -7.90 -2.91
CA ASN A 125 2.31 -6.90 -2.74
C ASN A 125 3.30 -7.17 -1.58
N SER A 126 3.06 -8.18 -0.74
CA SER A 126 4.01 -8.68 0.27
C SER A 126 3.68 -10.09 0.74
N HIS A 127 4.65 -10.78 1.34
CA HIS A 127 4.46 -12.04 2.05
C HIS A 127 3.64 -11.86 3.34
N TYR A 128 3.69 -10.69 3.99
CA TYR A 128 2.75 -10.36 5.05
C TYR A 128 1.31 -10.44 4.53
N HIS A 129 0.99 -9.69 3.47
CA HIS A 129 -0.36 -9.63 2.92
C HIS A 129 -0.84 -11.00 2.43
N PHE A 130 0.02 -11.77 1.76
CA PHE A 130 -0.33 -13.13 1.34
C PHE A 130 -0.71 -14.04 2.53
N ARG A 131 0.08 -14.03 3.62
CA ARG A 131 -0.19 -14.85 4.81
C ARG A 131 -1.46 -14.40 5.54
N GLU A 132 -1.70 -13.09 5.57
CA GLU A 132 -2.87 -12.49 6.17
C GLU A 132 -4.15 -12.87 5.40
N PHE A 133 -4.13 -12.74 4.07
CA PHE A 133 -5.19 -13.24 3.18
C PHE A 133 -5.42 -14.74 3.34
N GLU A 134 -4.37 -15.57 3.39
CA GLU A 134 -4.52 -17.03 3.58
C GLU A 134 -5.23 -17.36 4.90
N ALA A 135 -4.83 -16.69 5.99
CA ALA A 135 -5.43 -16.89 7.30
C ALA A 135 -6.90 -16.47 7.32
N ALA A 136 -7.23 -15.34 6.70
CA ALA A 136 -8.59 -14.81 6.59
C ALA A 136 -9.47 -15.69 5.69
N LEU A 137 -8.93 -16.17 4.58
CA LEU A 137 -9.60 -17.11 3.68
C LEU A 137 -9.95 -18.42 4.38
N ARG A 138 -9.04 -18.95 5.21
CA ARG A 138 -9.32 -20.12 6.04
C ARG A 138 -10.46 -19.86 7.04
N GLN A 139 -10.47 -18.69 7.68
CA GLN A 139 -11.55 -18.32 8.61
C GLN A 139 -12.89 -18.20 7.88
N LEU A 140 -12.92 -17.55 6.72
CA LEU A 140 -14.12 -17.43 5.90
C LEU A 140 -14.67 -18.82 5.53
N ILE A 141 -13.84 -19.72 5.00
CA ILE A 141 -14.28 -21.06 4.58
C ILE A 141 -14.83 -21.85 5.77
N ASN A 142 -14.16 -21.80 6.93
CA ASN A 142 -14.61 -22.48 8.14
C ASN A 142 -15.92 -21.89 8.72
N SER A 143 -16.28 -20.67 8.33
CA SER A 143 -17.53 -20.02 8.75
C SER A 143 -18.74 -20.39 7.89
N ILE A 144 -18.53 -21.05 6.74
CA ILE A 144 -19.61 -21.44 5.84
C ILE A 144 -20.42 -22.60 6.47
N PRO A 145 -21.74 -22.46 6.69
CA PRO A 145 -22.51 -23.44 7.45
C PRO A 145 -22.76 -24.75 6.69
N GLU A 146 -22.97 -24.67 5.37
CA GLU A 146 -23.31 -25.82 4.51
C GLU A 146 -22.67 -25.66 3.12
N PHE A 147 -22.45 -26.77 2.42
CA PHE A 147 -21.86 -26.80 1.06
C PHE A 147 -20.50 -26.09 0.97
N VAL A 148 -19.63 -26.36 1.93
CA VAL A 148 -18.31 -25.74 2.05
C VAL A 148 -17.44 -26.07 0.81
N PRO A 149 -16.84 -25.08 0.13
CA PRO A 149 -15.98 -25.31 -1.03
C PRO A 149 -14.56 -25.74 -0.60
N GLU A 150 -14.41 -27.00 -0.17
CA GLU A 150 -13.21 -27.53 0.51
C GLU A 150 -11.90 -27.34 -0.28
N HIS A 151 -11.95 -27.38 -1.62
CA HIS A 151 -10.76 -27.25 -2.47
C HIS A 151 -10.41 -25.80 -2.84
N ALA A 152 -11.30 -24.83 -2.60
CA ALA A 152 -11.12 -23.47 -3.09
C ALA A 152 -9.87 -22.80 -2.51
N ARG A 153 -9.57 -23.03 -1.23
CA ARG A 153 -8.33 -22.53 -0.61
C ARG A 153 -7.09 -23.08 -1.31
N ALA A 154 -6.99 -24.40 -1.48
CA ALA A 154 -5.83 -25.03 -2.11
C ALA A 154 -5.63 -24.53 -3.55
N GLN A 155 -6.74 -24.38 -4.30
CA GLN A 155 -6.71 -23.83 -5.65
C GLN A 155 -6.16 -22.41 -5.69
N ILE A 156 -6.67 -21.50 -4.84
CA ILE A 156 -6.19 -20.11 -4.79
C ILE A 156 -4.71 -20.06 -4.42
N LEU A 157 -4.28 -20.81 -3.40
CA LEU A 157 -2.88 -20.78 -2.95
C LEU A 157 -1.92 -21.35 -4.00
N SER A 158 -2.33 -22.38 -4.76
CA SER A 158 -1.49 -22.99 -5.81
C SER A 158 -1.18 -22.05 -6.98
N LYS A 159 -1.98 -21.00 -7.15
CA LYS A 159 -1.82 -19.97 -8.19
C LYS A 159 -1.57 -18.58 -7.61
N SER A 160 -1.02 -18.51 -6.39
CA SER A 160 -0.68 -17.24 -5.74
C SER A 160 0.82 -17.05 -5.65
N GLN A 161 1.29 -15.82 -5.85
CA GLN A 161 2.68 -15.45 -5.61
C GLN A 161 2.80 -13.99 -5.15
N VAL A 162 3.94 -13.67 -4.55
CA VAL A 162 4.26 -12.31 -4.09
C VAL A 162 5.10 -11.60 -5.14
N VAL A 163 4.76 -10.35 -5.43
CA VAL A 163 5.54 -9.44 -6.27
C VAL A 163 5.51 -8.05 -5.62
N TYR A 164 6.69 -7.52 -5.30
CA TYR A 164 6.77 -6.20 -4.67
C TYR A 164 6.44 -5.09 -5.66
N MET A 165 5.78 -4.04 -5.16
CA MET A 165 5.42 -2.86 -5.94
C MET A 165 6.66 -2.09 -6.39
N GLY A 166 6.51 -1.36 -7.51
CA GLY A 166 7.50 -0.42 -8.01
C GLY A 166 7.28 1.00 -7.48
N LEU A 167 8.35 1.66 -7.04
CA LEU A 167 8.39 3.07 -6.66
C LEU A 167 8.74 3.91 -7.88
N ASN A 168 7.98 4.99 -8.09
CA ASN A 168 8.35 6.01 -9.05
C ASN A 168 9.28 7.04 -8.43
N ILE A 169 10.57 6.93 -8.74
CA ILE A 169 11.62 7.79 -8.17
C ILE A 169 11.98 8.99 -9.05
N SER A 170 11.18 9.34 -10.08
CA SER A 170 11.56 10.38 -11.03
C SER A 170 11.68 11.79 -10.43
N ALA A 171 10.94 12.08 -9.36
CA ALA A 171 11.00 13.37 -8.66
C ALA A 171 11.98 13.36 -7.47
N PHE A 172 12.60 12.21 -7.16
CA PHE A 172 13.38 12.02 -5.94
C PHE A 172 14.82 12.55 -6.10
N PRO A 173 15.37 13.21 -5.07
CA PRO A 173 16.72 13.74 -5.13
C PRO A 173 17.75 12.61 -5.26
N HIS A 174 18.74 12.79 -6.13
CA HIS A 174 19.75 11.76 -6.41
C HIS A 174 20.94 11.78 -5.46
N THR A 175 21.23 12.88 -4.74
CA THR A 175 22.38 12.96 -3.82
C THR A 175 22.21 13.99 -2.70
N ASN A 176 22.76 13.65 -1.52
CA ASN A 176 23.08 14.55 -0.38
C ASN A 176 21.94 15.45 0.12
N ILE A 177 20.97 14.85 0.80
CA ILE A 177 19.99 15.58 1.62
C ILE A 177 20.66 16.00 2.93
N PRO A 178 20.79 17.30 3.26
CA PRO A 178 21.36 17.72 4.55
C PRO A 178 20.41 17.40 5.72
N MET A 179 20.96 17.18 6.91
CA MET A 179 20.15 16.99 8.13
C MET A 179 19.77 18.33 8.73
N ASN A 180 18.60 18.37 9.38
CA ASN A 180 18.11 19.63 9.94
C ASN A 180 18.82 20.02 11.25
N PRO A 181 18.89 21.33 11.57
CA PRO A 181 19.34 21.83 12.87
C PRO A 181 18.40 21.43 14.02
N VAL A 182 17.12 21.25 13.72
CA VAL A 182 16.09 20.75 14.63
C VAL A 182 15.41 19.57 13.93
N PRO A 183 15.28 18.39 14.55
CA PRO A 183 14.74 17.21 13.89
C PRO A 183 13.29 17.42 13.43
N ILE A 184 13.00 17.00 12.20
CA ILE A 184 11.69 17.08 11.57
C ILE A 184 11.09 15.67 11.49
N ILE A 185 9.97 15.47 12.20
CA ILE A 185 9.19 14.23 12.20
C ILE A 185 8.16 14.29 11.06
N LEU A 186 8.08 13.23 10.28
CA LEU A 186 7.14 13.05 9.18
C LEU A 186 6.07 12.03 9.56
N TRP A 187 4.83 12.38 9.24
CA TRP A 187 3.71 11.45 9.14
C TRP A 187 3.00 11.73 7.82
N ASN A 188 3.07 10.78 6.88
CA ASN A 188 2.62 10.94 5.49
C ASN A 188 1.60 9.87 5.09
N HIS A 189 0.57 9.69 5.90
CA HIS A 189 -0.48 8.70 5.68
C HIS A 189 -1.84 9.38 5.44
N ARG A 190 -2.79 8.67 4.83
CA ARG A 190 -4.19 9.13 4.77
C ARG A 190 -4.72 9.36 6.18
N TRP A 191 -5.60 10.34 6.34
CA TRP A 191 -6.20 10.67 7.64
C TRP A 191 -7.32 9.68 7.92
N GLU A 192 -6.95 8.45 8.25
CA GLU A 192 -7.85 7.31 8.44
C GLU A 192 -7.50 6.55 9.72
N PHE A 193 -8.49 5.83 10.24
CA PHE A 193 -8.40 5.15 11.53
C PHE A 193 -7.33 4.05 11.56
N ASP A 194 -7.14 3.35 10.44
CA ASP A 194 -6.19 2.24 10.33
C ASP A 194 -4.72 2.71 10.40
N LYS A 195 -4.47 4.02 10.27
CA LYS A 195 -3.15 4.64 10.45
C LYS A 195 -2.88 5.08 11.90
N GLN A 196 -3.87 4.93 12.78
CA GLN A 196 -3.85 5.29 14.21
C GLN A 196 -3.23 6.68 14.50
N PRO A 197 -3.75 7.77 13.90
CA PRO A 197 -3.20 9.11 14.11
C PRO A 197 -3.20 9.54 15.59
N ALA A 198 -4.17 9.08 16.39
CA ALA A 198 -4.21 9.33 17.83
C ALA A 198 -2.93 8.86 18.56
N VAL A 199 -2.44 7.66 18.24
CA VAL A 199 -1.23 7.09 18.85
C VAL A 199 0.00 7.93 18.50
N PHE A 200 0.08 8.39 17.25
CA PHE A 200 1.14 9.27 16.78
C PHE A 200 1.11 10.62 17.50
N PHE A 201 -0.04 11.30 17.54
CA PHE A 201 -0.15 12.62 18.17
C PHE A 201 0.11 12.59 19.67
N GLU A 202 -0.38 11.55 20.37
CA GLU A 202 -0.09 11.39 21.80
C GLU A 202 1.41 11.25 22.08
N ALA A 203 2.18 10.58 21.21
CA ALA A 203 3.64 10.53 21.32
C ALA A 203 4.26 11.93 21.15
N LEU A 204 3.78 12.73 20.20
CA LEU A 204 4.27 14.10 20.00
C LEU A 204 3.93 15.02 21.18
N TYR A 205 2.75 14.87 21.79
CA TYR A 205 2.39 15.63 22.98
C TYR A 205 3.32 15.30 24.16
N ARG A 206 3.61 14.01 24.38
CA ARG A 206 4.56 13.58 25.42
C ARG A 206 5.96 14.15 25.18
N LEU A 207 6.43 14.17 23.94
CA LEU A 207 7.71 14.80 23.58
C LEU A 207 7.73 16.30 23.88
N ALA A 208 6.67 17.02 23.49
CA ALA A 208 6.55 18.45 23.72
C ALA A 208 6.48 18.78 25.23
N GLN A 209 5.72 18.00 26.00
CA GLN A 209 5.62 18.12 27.46
C GLN A 209 6.96 17.84 28.16
N ALA A 210 7.74 16.89 27.64
CA ALA A 210 9.09 16.58 28.13
C ALA A 210 10.17 17.60 27.68
N GLY A 211 9.79 18.66 26.95
CA GLY A 211 10.69 19.74 26.56
C GLY A 211 11.60 19.43 25.37
N HIS A 212 11.32 18.38 24.59
CA HIS A 212 12.08 18.08 23.38
C HIS A 212 11.80 19.12 22.28
N ASP A 213 12.86 19.62 21.62
CA ASP A 213 12.73 20.47 20.46
C ASP A 213 12.64 19.63 19.17
N PHE A 214 11.57 19.82 18.42
CA PHE A 214 11.30 19.13 17.17
C PHE A 214 10.30 19.92 16.35
N ARG A 215 10.24 19.60 15.06
CA ARG A 215 9.19 20.05 14.14
C ARG A 215 8.48 18.85 13.55
N VAL A 216 7.28 19.06 13.01
CA VAL A 216 6.48 18.00 12.40
C VAL A 216 5.90 18.43 11.06
N ILE A 217 5.90 17.50 10.12
CA ILE A 217 5.20 17.58 8.84
C ILE A 217 4.13 16.48 8.86
N ILE A 218 2.87 16.89 8.69
CA ILE A 218 1.71 16.00 8.66
C ILE A 218 1.10 16.12 7.26
N LEU A 219 1.34 15.11 6.43
CA LEU A 219 0.79 15.02 5.07
C LEU A 219 -0.30 13.96 5.02
N GLY A 220 -1.21 14.11 4.06
CA GLY A 220 -2.23 13.11 3.80
C GLY A 220 -3.55 13.72 3.35
N GLU A 221 -4.26 12.97 2.52
CA GLU A 221 -5.64 13.30 2.16
C GLU A 221 -6.58 13.05 3.33
N ASN A 222 -7.57 13.93 3.48
CA ASN A 222 -8.58 13.83 4.52
C ASN A 222 -9.96 13.59 3.89
N PHE A 223 -10.52 12.41 4.16
CA PHE A 223 -11.87 12.04 3.74
C PHE A 223 -12.91 12.22 4.85
N GLN A 224 -12.48 12.57 6.07
CA GLN A 224 -13.37 12.73 7.20
C GLN A 224 -14.00 14.12 7.21
N VAL A 225 -15.29 14.17 7.55
CA VAL A 225 -16.03 15.43 7.73
C VAL A 225 -15.46 16.22 8.92
N HIS A 226 -15.11 15.53 10.01
CA HIS A 226 -14.56 16.13 11.24
C HIS A 226 -13.41 15.28 11.81
N PRO A 227 -12.17 15.49 11.37
CA PRO A 227 -11.00 14.75 11.85
C PRO A 227 -10.56 15.28 13.23
N GLN A 228 -11.24 14.89 14.30
CA GLN A 228 -11.10 15.47 15.64
C GLN A 228 -9.65 15.43 16.15
N GLU A 229 -8.95 14.31 15.97
CA GLU A 229 -7.57 14.13 16.42
C GLU A 229 -6.61 15.10 15.71
N PHE A 230 -6.85 15.36 14.42
CA PHE A 230 -6.04 16.29 13.62
C PHE A 230 -6.31 17.75 14.01
N ILE A 231 -7.57 18.10 14.29
CA ILE A 231 -7.93 19.43 14.79
C ILE A 231 -7.22 19.70 16.13
N LEU A 232 -7.30 18.75 17.07
CA LEU A 232 -6.63 18.84 18.36
C LEU A 232 -5.10 18.90 18.21
N ALA A 233 -4.52 18.13 17.29
CA ALA A 233 -3.09 18.14 17.01
C ALA A 233 -2.63 19.51 16.49
N ARG A 234 -3.41 20.13 15.61
CA ARG A 234 -3.11 21.47 15.09
C ARG A 234 -3.06 22.52 16.20
N GLU A 235 -4.00 22.46 17.14
CA GLU A 235 -4.04 23.38 18.28
C GLU A 235 -2.89 23.13 19.26
N ARG A 236 -2.64 21.87 19.63
CA ARG A 236 -1.65 21.51 20.66
C ARG A 236 -0.20 21.60 20.20
N LEU A 237 0.09 21.30 18.93
CA LEU A 237 1.45 21.34 18.39
C LEU A 237 1.83 22.72 17.88
N GLY A 238 0.86 23.54 17.45
CA GLY A 238 1.05 24.94 17.07
C GLY A 238 2.22 25.14 16.10
N GLU A 239 3.15 26.01 16.48
CA GLU A 239 4.34 26.38 15.68
C GLU A 239 5.30 25.22 15.38
N ARG A 240 5.13 24.05 16.02
CA ARG A 240 5.91 22.86 15.68
C ARG A 240 5.52 22.29 14.32
N ILE A 241 4.30 22.54 13.85
CA ILE A 241 3.82 22.05 12.56
C ILE A 241 4.35 22.94 11.43
N LEU A 242 5.18 22.36 10.55
CA LEU A 242 5.71 23.04 9.36
C LEU A 242 4.78 22.90 8.15
N ARG A 243 4.07 21.77 8.07
CA ARG A 243 3.11 21.50 7.00
C ARG A 243 2.01 20.58 7.51
N PHE A 244 0.79 20.85 7.05
CA PHE A 244 -0.43 20.16 7.49
C PHE A 244 -1.41 19.96 6.33
N GLY A 245 -1.72 18.71 6.01
CA GLY A 245 -2.73 18.33 5.01
C GLY A 245 -2.16 17.83 3.69
N PHE A 246 -3.05 17.68 2.71
CA PHE A 246 -2.73 17.12 1.40
C PHE A 246 -1.82 18.04 0.57
N VAL A 247 -1.06 17.42 -0.34
CA VAL A 247 -0.20 18.08 -1.32
C VAL A 247 -0.47 17.44 -2.67
N GLU A 248 -0.85 18.25 -3.66
CA GLU A 248 -1.29 17.76 -4.97
C GLU A 248 -0.11 17.39 -5.89
N SER A 249 1.00 18.15 -5.80
CA SER A 249 2.19 17.91 -6.61
C SER A 249 3.07 16.81 -6.00
N LEU A 250 3.53 15.90 -6.87
CA LEU A 250 4.52 14.88 -6.51
C LEU A 250 5.83 15.56 -6.08
N GLU A 251 6.24 16.63 -6.75
CA GLU A 251 7.44 17.40 -6.42
C GLU A 251 7.35 18.02 -5.03
N ASP A 252 6.21 18.60 -4.67
CA ASP A 252 5.98 19.15 -3.32
C ASP A 252 5.97 18.05 -2.25
N TYR A 253 5.31 16.92 -2.53
CA TYR A 253 5.34 15.76 -1.65
C TYR A 253 6.78 15.29 -1.39
N VAL A 254 7.55 15.07 -2.45
CA VAL A 254 8.95 14.65 -2.35
C VAL A 254 9.82 15.70 -1.66
N HIS A 255 9.55 16.99 -1.88
CA HIS A 255 10.21 18.08 -1.17
C HIS A 255 10.02 17.95 0.35
N PHE A 256 8.80 17.73 0.82
CA PHE A 256 8.54 17.56 2.25
C PHE A 256 9.13 16.27 2.83
N LEU A 257 9.12 15.17 2.07
CA LEU A 257 9.80 13.93 2.45
C LEU A 257 11.30 14.19 2.64
N SER A 258 11.94 14.81 1.64
CA SER A 258 13.38 15.10 1.65
C SER A 258 13.78 16.13 2.71
N ARG A 259 12.83 16.89 3.27
CA ARG A 259 13.09 17.80 4.39
C ARG A 259 12.94 17.15 5.75
N SER A 260 12.47 15.91 5.82
CA SER A 260 12.22 15.21 7.08
C SER A 260 13.46 14.44 7.52
N ASP A 261 13.60 14.21 8.83
CA ASP A 261 14.69 13.40 9.38
C ASP A 261 14.21 12.02 9.86
N ILE A 262 12.96 11.96 10.37
CA ILE A 262 12.37 10.75 10.94
C ILE A 262 10.95 10.57 10.39
N VAL A 263 10.59 9.40 9.88
CA VAL A 263 9.22 9.03 9.50
C VAL A 263 8.67 8.04 10.52
N VAL A 264 7.47 8.29 11.01
CA VAL A 264 6.82 7.43 12.01
C VAL A 264 5.55 6.84 11.44
N SER A 265 5.40 5.52 11.51
CA SER A 265 4.13 4.85 11.28
C SER A 265 3.56 4.31 12.58
N THR A 266 2.25 4.46 12.74
CA THR A 266 1.44 3.87 13.81
C THR A 266 0.38 2.91 13.28
N ALA A 267 0.49 2.52 12.01
CA ALA A 267 -0.55 1.78 11.32
C ALA A 267 -0.88 0.41 11.96
N ILE A 268 -2.13 0.01 11.81
CA ILE A 268 -2.67 -1.33 12.08
C ILE A 268 -3.09 -2.05 10.79
N GLN A 269 -3.07 -1.35 9.65
CA GLN A 269 -3.21 -1.93 8.32
C GLN A 269 -2.09 -1.35 7.43
N GLU A 270 -1.27 -2.23 6.86
CA GLU A 270 -0.27 -1.85 5.85
C GLU A 270 0.24 -3.08 5.09
N ASN A 271 -0.08 -3.20 3.81
CA ASN A 271 0.28 -4.36 3.00
C ASN A 271 1.62 -4.21 2.28
N PHE A 272 2.15 -2.99 2.18
CA PHE A 272 3.52 -2.77 1.70
C PHE A 272 4.21 -1.68 2.51
N GLY A 273 3.65 -0.47 2.59
CA GLY A 273 4.29 0.67 3.22
C GLY A 273 4.84 1.67 2.22
N PHE A 274 4.12 1.90 1.11
CA PHE A 274 4.56 2.75 0.01
C PHE A 274 5.11 4.11 0.49
N SER A 275 4.35 4.79 1.37
CA SER A 275 4.72 6.10 1.91
C SER A 275 5.99 6.09 2.77
N VAL A 276 6.24 5.03 3.54
CA VAL A 276 7.45 4.93 4.38
C VAL A 276 8.65 4.48 3.56
N THR A 277 8.44 3.67 2.52
CA THR A 277 9.47 3.24 1.59
C THR A 277 9.97 4.44 0.77
N GLU A 278 9.07 5.31 0.32
CA GLU A 278 9.43 6.60 -0.30
C GLU A 278 10.21 7.50 0.67
N ALA A 279 9.77 7.63 1.92
CA ALA A 279 10.48 8.43 2.91
C ALA A 279 11.88 7.87 3.18
N MET A 280 12.03 6.55 3.34
CA MET A 280 13.35 5.91 3.49
C MET A 280 14.24 6.15 2.26
N TYR A 281 13.67 6.11 1.04
CA TYR A 281 14.38 6.46 -0.19
C TYR A 281 14.87 7.93 -0.17
N CYS A 282 14.11 8.84 0.44
CA CYS A 282 14.50 10.23 0.72
C CYS A 282 15.44 10.39 1.93
N HIS A 283 16.20 9.36 2.32
CA HIS A 283 17.13 9.41 3.46
C HIS A 283 16.46 9.82 4.78
N VAL A 284 15.20 9.41 4.99
CA VAL A 284 14.47 9.63 6.25
C VAL A 284 14.56 8.37 7.12
N LEU A 285 14.93 8.52 8.40
CA LEU A 285 15.03 7.40 9.33
C LEU A 285 13.63 6.87 9.70
N PRO A 286 13.36 5.56 9.58
CA PRO A 286 12.05 5.00 9.90
C PRO A 286 11.89 4.75 11.41
N LEU A 287 10.66 4.87 11.92
CA LEU A 287 10.24 4.26 13.19
C LEU A 287 8.87 3.61 12.94
N LEU A 288 8.87 2.29 12.87
CA LEU A 288 7.74 1.50 12.34
C LEU A 288 7.34 0.43 13.35
N PRO A 289 6.08 -0.04 13.37
CA PRO A 289 5.70 -1.14 14.24
C PRO A 289 6.30 -2.47 13.73
N ASN A 290 6.70 -3.36 14.64
CA ASN A 290 7.20 -4.71 14.35
C ASN A 290 6.05 -5.67 13.99
N ARG A 291 5.26 -5.29 12.98
CA ARG A 291 4.09 -6.01 12.45
C ARG A 291 3.84 -5.51 11.03
N LEU A 292 2.82 -6.07 10.37
CA LEU A 292 2.47 -5.69 9.00
C LEU A 292 3.62 -6.04 8.04
N SER A 293 3.70 -5.34 6.91
CA SER A 293 4.77 -5.49 5.92
C SER A 293 6.10 -4.81 6.31
N TYR A 294 6.16 -4.01 7.38
CA TYR A 294 7.36 -3.25 7.72
C TYR A 294 8.62 -4.10 8.02
N PRO A 295 8.55 -5.23 8.75
CA PRO A 295 9.71 -6.10 8.96
C PRO A 295 10.22 -6.74 7.66
N GLU A 296 9.35 -6.84 6.65
CA GLU A 296 9.68 -7.40 5.34
C GLU A 296 10.40 -6.37 4.46
N ILE A 297 10.01 -5.09 4.55
CA ILE A 297 10.66 -4.00 3.80
C ILE A 297 11.97 -3.55 4.44
N LEU A 298 12.02 -3.44 5.76
CA LEU A 298 13.20 -2.95 6.47
C LEU A 298 14.29 -4.04 6.50
N PRO A 299 15.56 -3.75 6.15
CA PRO A 299 16.63 -4.73 6.27
C PRO A 299 16.78 -5.27 7.70
N LYS A 300 16.92 -6.60 7.85
CA LYS A 300 16.91 -7.29 9.17
C LYS A 300 17.86 -6.69 10.21
N LYS A 301 19.04 -6.24 9.81
CA LYS A 301 20.03 -5.64 10.72
C LYS A 301 19.55 -4.35 11.39
N PHE A 302 18.55 -3.68 10.81
CA PHE A 302 17.98 -2.43 11.29
C PHE A 302 16.71 -2.64 12.14
N HIS A 303 16.18 -3.87 12.21
CA HIS A 303 14.93 -4.17 12.92
C HIS A 303 14.98 -3.73 14.39
N ARG A 304 16.02 -4.11 15.12
CA ARG A 304 16.16 -3.75 16.55
C ARG A 304 16.12 -2.24 16.78
N GLN A 305 16.66 -1.46 15.86
CA GLN A 305 16.78 -0.01 16.02
C GLN A 305 15.49 0.73 15.65
N PHE A 306 14.79 0.28 14.61
CA PHE A 306 13.70 1.06 14.00
C PHE A 306 12.32 0.40 14.02
N LEU A 307 12.20 -0.86 14.48
CA LEU A 307 10.91 -1.50 14.69
C LEU A 307 10.51 -1.48 16.17
N TYR A 308 9.27 -1.18 16.52
CA TYR A 308 8.78 -1.19 17.91
C TYR A 308 7.60 -2.15 18.10
N GLU A 309 7.46 -2.72 19.30
CA GLU A 309 6.37 -3.64 19.65
C GLU A 309 5.32 -3.01 20.57
N SER A 310 5.67 -1.92 21.27
CA SER A 310 4.78 -1.21 22.18
C SER A 310 4.90 0.31 22.06
N THR A 311 3.89 1.04 22.54
CA THR A 311 3.92 2.50 22.61
C THR A 311 5.05 3.03 23.49
N ALA A 312 5.36 2.32 24.59
CA ALA A 312 6.49 2.67 25.46
C ALA A 312 7.84 2.53 24.74
N GLU A 313 8.01 1.47 23.94
CA GLU A 313 9.21 1.28 23.13
C GLU A 313 9.29 2.30 21.98
N MET A 314 8.16 2.60 21.32
CA MET A 314 8.07 3.64 20.31
C MET A 314 8.54 4.99 20.88
N ASP A 315 8.02 5.40 22.04
CA ASP A 315 8.39 6.66 22.70
C ASP A 315 9.88 6.69 23.09
N ALA A 316 10.44 5.57 23.56
CA ALA A 316 11.85 5.46 23.89
C ALA A 316 12.74 5.60 22.63
N LYS A 317 12.39 4.89 21.56
CA LYS A 317 13.12 4.94 20.28
C LYS A 317 12.98 6.30 19.59
N LEU A 318 11.80 6.91 19.63
CA LEU A 318 11.60 8.24 19.06
C LEU A 318 12.46 9.28 19.78
N ARG A 319 12.51 9.26 21.12
CA ARG A 319 13.41 10.14 21.90
C ARG A 319 14.88 9.94 21.55
N TYR A 320 15.31 8.68 21.42
CA TYR A 320 16.66 8.34 20.97
C TYR A 320 16.95 8.92 19.58
N LEU A 321 16.04 8.76 18.62
CA LEU A 321 16.21 9.29 17.27
C LEU A 321 16.30 10.82 17.26
N LEU A 322 15.50 11.53 18.06
CA LEU A 322 15.59 12.99 18.16
C LEU A 322 16.97 13.48 18.66
N GLN A 323 17.66 12.67 19.46
CA GLN A 323 18.99 12.99 19.98
C GLN A 323 20.10 12.58 19.00
N GLU A 324 19.95 11.42 18.35
CA GLU A 324 21.03 10.74 17.64
C GLU A 324 20.91 10.78 16.11
N TYR A 325 19.83 11.33 15.52
CA TYR A 325 19.60 11.31 14.07
C TYR A 325 20.82 11.78 13.25
N ARG A 326 21.59 12.75 13.77
CA ARG A 326 22.83 13.23 13.13
C ARG A 326 23.95 12.20 13.05
N ASN A 327 24.06 11.35 14.07
CA ASN A 327 25.05 10.28 14.10
C ASN A 327 24.64 9.10 13.20
N LEU A 328 23.39 9.09 12.73
CA LEU A 328 22.80 8.05 11.89
C LEU A 328 22.77 8.42 10.40
N ASP A 329 23.55 9.41 9.95
CA ASP A 329 23.62 9.80 8.53
C ASP A 329 24.06 8.64 7.61
N HIS A 330 25.00 7.82 8.06
CA HIS A 330 25.41 6.62 7.33
C HIS A 330 24.28 5.58 7.24
N VAL A 331 23.47 5.46 8.29
CA VAL A 331 22.34 4.51 8.35
C VAL A 331 21.24 4.91 7.39
N ARG A 332 20.83 6.18 7.36
CA ARG A 332 19.77 6.64 6.43
C ARG A 332 20.18 6.53 4.96
N ARG A 333 21.48 6.69 4.64
CA ARG A 333 22.01 6.43 3.28
C ARG A 333 21.89 4.95 2.92
N GLU A 334 22.30 4.07 3.83
CA GLU A 334 22.20 2.64 3.59
C GLU A 334 20.74 2.16 3.47
N LEU A 335 19.83 2.74 4.25
CA LEU A 335 18.39 2.50 4.12
C LEU A 335 17.86 2.95 2.75
N ALA A 336 18.22 4.16 2.32
CA ALA A 336 17.84 4.68 1.00
C ALA A 336 18.38 3.79 -0.12
N GLU A 337 19.64 3.35 -0.02
CA GLU A 337 20.25 2.40 -0.96
C GLU A 337 19.46 1.08 -1.02
N ALA A 338 19.06 0.53 0.13
CA ALA A 338 18.24 -0.67 0.20
C ALA A 338 16.86 -0.49 -0.43
N MET A 339 16.28 0.72 -0.42
CA MET A 339 14.98 0.97 -1.06
C MET A 339 15.05 0.97 -2.59
N ASN A 340 16.25 1.06 -3.20
CA ASN A 340 16.40 0.94 -4.65
C ASN A 340 15.82 -0.36 -5.19
N GLN A 341 15.82 -1.45 -4.42
CA GLN A 341 15.25 -2.74 -4.83
C GLN A 341 13.76 -2.64 -5.20
N PHE A 342 13.04 -1.67 -4.63
CA PHE A 342 11.62 -1.45 -4.88
C PHE A 342 11.36 -0.45 -6.02
N THR A 343 12.38 0.09 -6.69
CA THR A 343 12.17 1.04 -7.80
C THR A 343 11.62 0.32 -9.03
N TRP A 344 10.81 1.00 -9.84
CA TRP A 344 10.30 0.42 -11.09
C TRP A 344 11.39 -0.16 -12.00
N LYS A 345 12.54 0.52 -12.08
CA LYS A 345 13.71 0.03 -12.84
C LYS A 345 14.15 -1.38 -12.42
N ASN A 346 14.04 -1.71 -11.14
CA ASN A 346 14.46 -3.00 -10.59
C ASN A 346 13.31 -4.01 -10.45
N ARG A 347 12.06 -3.56 -10.62
CA ARG A 347 10.87 -4.40 -10.47
C ARG A 347 10.23 -4.80 -11.80
N ILE A 348 10.42 -4.01 -12.85
CA ILE A 348 9.61 -4.15 -14.07
C ILE A 348 9.83 -5.46 -14.81
N ASP A 349 11.08 -5.93 -14.89
CA ASP A 349 11.40 -7.19 -15.58
C ASP A 349 10.67 -8.39 -14.96
N GLU A 350 10.44 -8.37 -13.64
CA GLU A 350 9.69 -9.42 -12.95
C GLU A 350 8.21 -9.40 -13.34
N PHE A 351 7.59 -8.22 -13.40
CA PHE A 351 6.19 -8.08 -13.86
C PHE A 351 6.02 -8.53 -15.31
N ASP A 352 6.86 -8.03 -16.23
CA ASP A 352 6.80 -8.38 -17.64
C ASP A 352 7.01 -9.90 -17.83
N HIS A 353 7.95 -10.49 -17.10
CA HIS A 353 8.17 -11.94 -17.15
C HIS A 353 6.99 -12.75 -16.63
N ILE A 354 6.36 -12.33 -15.53
CA ILE A 354 5.15 -12.97 -14.99
C ILE A 354 4.03 -12.95 -16.03
N PHE A 355 3.82 -11.80 -16.68
CA PHE A 355 2.79 -11.65 -17.72
C PHE A 355 3.05 -12.58 -18.90
N GLU A 356 4.29 -12.62 -19.40
CA GLU A 356 4.69 -13.46 -20.53
C GLU A 356 4.56 -14.96 -20.22
N GLN A 357 5.00 -15.38 -19.03
CA GLN A 357 4.88 -16.77 -18.60
C GLN A 357 3.42 -17.22 -18.52
N LEU A 358 2.54 -16.39 -17.97
CA LEU A 358 1.12 -16.74 -17.82
C LEU A 358 0.45 -16.92 -19.19
N VAL A 359 0.68 -15.99 -20.12
CA VAL A 359 0.14 -16.08 -21.48
C VAL A 359 0.71 -17.28 -22.24
N ALA A 360 2.01 -17.58 -22.08
CA ALA A 360 2.64 -18.74 -22.74
C ALA A 360 2.09 -20.08 -22.25
N ARG A 361 1.81 -20.23 -20.95
CA ARG A 361 1.21 -21.46 -20.38
C ARG A 361 -0.18 -21.72 -20.96
N GLN A 362 -1.00 -20.69 -21.12
CA GLN A 362 -2.35 -20.86 -21.66
C GLN A 362 -2.35 -21.28 -23.13
N ARG A 363 -1.40 -20.80 -23.94
CA ARG A 363 -1.28 -21.20 -25.36
C ARG A 363 -0.80 -22.65 -25.54
N SER A 364 -0.25 -23.26 -24.50
CA SER A 364 0.29 -24.63 -24.52
C SER A 364 -0.74 -25.68 -24.09
N HIS A 365 -1.91 -25.24 -23.62
CA HIS A 365 -3.06 -26.06 -23.24
C HIS A 365 -4.20 -25.83 -24.24
#